data_AF-A0A5C3N0Y6-F1
#
_entry.id   AF-A0A5C3N0Y6-F1
#
_cell.length_a   1.000
_cell.length_b   1.000
_cell.length_c   1.000
_cell.angle_alpha   90.00
_cell.angle_beta   90.00
_cell.angle_gamma   90.00
#
_symmetry.space_group_name_H-M   'P 1'
#
loop_
_entity.id
_entity.type
_entity.pdbx_description
1 polymer ?
#
loop_
_entity_poly.entity_id
_entity_poly.type
_entity_poly.pdbx_seq_one_letter_code
_entity_poly.pdbx_strand_id
1 'polypeptide(L)'
;MSDLGLDQKSISRLIGILLLGIIFNTYLYGLVSWQFLIYHTTKFNDPWRVRAVVGTLFVLDTLHSAVAVYAAWDMCVTNFGNPAVILTVSWEIPFTAVATSCAAIITQFFLAHRVLRLTKSWIITGFICLLSLAGFVFGVVAGVRSGIIQDVSKFSVLAPLVTCWLGFQTAADLSITLALTVALWRSRTGIRKTNTILNRLIRGAVQTGLFASIFALGDLFGFLLHRDTNLYAMFAYPIGRIYTNTLLDTLNSRITLQNISQSAVDFDTEVRLSTFICIT
;
A
#
# COMPACT_ATOMS: atom_id res chain seq x y z
N MET A 1 33.09 8.95 19.63
CA MET A 1 32.14 10.00 19.17
C MET A 1 32.82 11.12 18.37
N SER A 2 34.16 11.14 18.26
CA SER A 2 34.96 12.15 17.54
C SER A 2 35.63 11.68 16.23
N ASP A 3 35.66 10.39 15.91
CA ASP A 3 36.65 9.91 14.93
C ASP A 3 36.15 9.80 13.47
N LEU A 4 34.93 10.28 13.17
CA LEU A 4 34.38 10.26 11.80
C LEU A 4 33.73 11.57 11.33
N GLY A 5 33.88 12.68 12.07
CA GLY A 5 33.48 14.02 11.59
C GLY A 5 31.99 14.24 11.29
N LEU A 6 31.10 13.34 11.71
CA LEU A 6 29.65 13.52 11.58
C LEU A 6 29.11 14.35 12.75
N ASP A 7 28.62 15.56 12.46
CA ASP A 7 27.94 16.42 13.43
C ASP A 7 26.72 15.69 14.06
N GLN A 8 26.47 15.91 15.34
CA GLN A 8 25.32 15.37 16.08
C GLN A 8 24.00 15.67 15.35
N LYS A 9 23.90 16.85 14.70
CA LYS A 9 22.73 17.21 13.88
C LYS A 9 22.55 16.33 12.63
N SER A 10 23.63 15.79 12.07
CA SER A 10 23.56 14.91 10.91
C SER A 10 23.10 13.51 11.32
N ILE A 11 23.59 13.00 12.45
CA ILE A 11 23.15 11.72 13.03
C ILE A 11 21.66 11.77 13.40
N SER A 12 21.23 12.83 14.08
CA SER A 12 19.81 13.01 14.43
C SER A 12 18.89 13.10 13.23
N ARG A 13 19.35 13.68 12.10
CA ARG A 13 18.56 13.72 10.86
C ARG A 13 18.47 12.34 10.23
N LEU A 14 19.60 11.64 10.06
CA LEU A 14 19.65 10.32 9.45
C LEU A 14 18.83 9.27 10.21
N ILE A 15 19.02 9.17 11.52
CA ILE A 15 18.32 8.19 12.36
C ILE A 15 16.90 8.63 12.65
N GLY A 16 16.68 9.91 12.96
CA GLY A 16 15.37 10.43 13.33
C GLY A 16 14.34 10.32 12.20
N ILE A 17 14.73 10.63 10.97
CA ILE A 17 13.85 10.52 9.79
C ILE A 17 13.49 9.05 9.52
N LEU A 18 14.47 8.15 9.60
CA LEU A 18 14.24 6.72 9.43
C LEU A 18 13.28 6.19 10.52
N LEU A 19 13.52 6.55 11.78
CA LEU A 19 12.69 6.14 12.91
C LEU A 19 11.25 6.66 12.77
N LEU A 20 11.07 7.91 12.35
CA LEU A 20 9.74 8.46 12.05
C LEU A 20 9.03 7.66 10.95
N GLY A 21 9.76 7.27 9.90
CA GLY A 21 9.26 6.37 8.86
C GLY A 21 8.78 5.04 9.43
N ILE A 22 9.58 4.40 10.31
CA ILE A 22 9.25 3.12 10.94
C ILE A 22 8.07 3.25 11.92
N ILE A 23 7.98 4.34 12.69
CA ILE A 23 6.85 4.61 13.59
C ILE A 23 5.56 4.82 12.78
N PHE A 24 5.63 5.64 11.73
CA PHE A 24 4.47 5.86 10.86
C PHE A 24 4.03 4.56 10.17
N ASN A 25 5.00 3.79 9.70
CA ASN A 25 4.78 2.46 9.14
C ASN A 25 4.04 1.59 10.16
N THR A 26 4.58 1.37 11.37
CA THR A 26 3.97 0.54 12.42
C THR A 26 2.57 1.00 12.81
N TYR A 27 2.31 2.31 12.86
CA TYR A 27 0.95 2.84 13.02
C TYR A 27 -0.01 2.37 11.92
N LEU A 28 0.37 2.45 10.64
CA LEU A 28 -0.44 1.94 9.53
C LEU A 28 -0.69 0.43 9.62
N TYR A 29 0.25 -0.35 10.17
CA TYR A 29 0.03 -1.78 10.39
C TYR A 29 -0.97 -2.06 11.52
N GLY A 30 -1.02 -1.21 12.54
CA GLY A 30 -2.11 -1.23 13.52
C GLY A 30 -3.48 -1.09 12.85
N LEU A 31 -3.62 -0.16 11.89
CA LEU A 31 -4.84 0.00 11.11
C LEU A 31 -5.16 -1.22 10.23
N VAL A 32 -4.16 -1.79 9.55
CA VAL A 32 -4.32 -3.00 8.74
C VAL A 32 -4.78 -4.17 9.62
N SER A 33 -4.19 -4.34 10.80
CA SER A 33 -4.55 -5.39 11.75
C SER A 33 -6.00 -5.24 12.22
N TRP A 34 -6.40 -4.01 12.57
CA TRP A 34 -7.78 -3.70 12.92
C TRP A 34 -8.77 -4.03 11.78
N GLN A 35 -8.46 -3.59 10.55
CA GLN A 35 -9.29 -3.89 9.38
C GLN A 35 -9.34 -5.39 9.06
N PHE A 36 -8.24 -6.12 9.24
CA PHE A 36 -8.17 -7.56 9.04
C PHE A 36 -9.05 -8.30 10.06
N LEU A 37 -9.03 -7.89 11.33
CA LEU A 37 -9.90 -8.45 12.37
C LEU A 37 -11.38 -8.23 12.04
N ILE A 38 -11.76 -7.03 11.58
CA ILE A 38 -13.13 -6.76 11.11
C ILE A 38 -13.48 -7.69 9.94
N TYR A 39 -12.58 -7.83 8.96
CA TYR A 39 -12.81 -8.70 7.81
C TYR A 39 -13.04 -10.17 8.21
N HIS A 40 -12.26 -10.66 9.18
CA HIS A 40 -12.33 -12.04 9.64
C HIS A 40 -13.55 -12.32 10.53
N THR A 41 -13.94 -11.36 11.37
CA THR A 41 -15.11 -11.48 12.25
C THR A 41 -16.42 -11.31 11.50
N THR A 42 -16.41 -10.55 10.40
CA THR A 42 -17.58 -10.39 9.53
C THR A 42 -17.72 -11.60 8.61
N LYS A 43 -18.90 -12.24 8.60
CA LYS A 43 -19.19 -13.37 7.70
C LYS A 43 -19.39 -12.90 6.25
N PHE A 44 -18.31 -12.61 5.53
CA PHE A 44 -18.33 -12.39 4.09
C PHE A 44 -18.32 -13.72 3.32
N ASN A 45 -19.27 -13.91 2.40
CA ASN A 45 -19.27 -15.04 1.46
C ASN A 45 -18.33 -14.79 0.26
N ASP A 46 -17.09 -14.39 0.55
CA ASP A 46 -16.07 -14.12 -0.47
C ASP A 46 -15.44 -15.43 -0.98
N PRO A 47 -15.09 -15.50 -2.28
CA PRO A 47 -14.41 -16.66 -2.85
C PRO A 47 -13.01 -16.81 -2.25
N TRP A 48 -12.52 -18.06 -2.20
CA TRP A 48 -11.23 -18.41 -1.59
C TRP A 48 -10.05 -17.57 -2.11
N ARG A 49 -10.08 -17.14 -3.39
CA ARG A 49 -9.04 -16.30 -4.00
C ARG A 49 -8.89 -14.94 -3.31
N VAL A 50 -10.01 -14.31 -2.93
CA VAL A 50 -9.99 -13.01 -2.21
C VAL A 50 -9.40 -13.21 -0.82
N ARG A 51 -9.83 -14.28 -0.12
CA ARG A 51 -9.31 -14.63 1.21
C ARG A 51 -7.81 -14.92 1.17
N ALA A 52 -7.34 -15.64 0.14
CA ALA A 52 -5.93 -15.92 -0.06
C ALA A 52 -5.11 -14.64 -0.28
N VAL A 53 -5.59 -13.71 -1.12
CA VAL A 53 -4.93 -12.40 -1.33
C VAL A 53 -4.84 -11.62 -0.02
N VAL A 54 -5.95 -11.50 0.72
CA VAL A 54 -5.98 -10.78 2.00
C VAL A 54 -5.05 -11.41 3.03
N GLY A 55 -5.07 -12.74 3.17
CA GLY A 55 -4.18 -13.45 4.09
C GLY A 55 -2.70 -13.32 3.72
N THR A 56 -2.38 -13.41 2.43
CA THR A 56 -1.00 -13.27 1.94
C THR A 56 -0.45 -11.87 2.19
N LEU A 57 -1.25 -10.83 1.90
CA LEU A 57 -0.87 -9.44 2.18
C LEU A 57 -0.69 -9.19 3.67
N PHE A 58 -1.59 -9.73 4.51
CA PHE A 58 -1.47 -9.59 5.96
C PHE A 58 -0.18 -10.23 6.49
N VAL A 59 0.13 -11.46 6.10
CA VAL A 59 1.38 -12.13 6.50
C VAL A 59 2.61 -11.36 6.02
N LEU A 60 2.58 -10.87 4.77
CA LEU A 60 3.65 -10.06 4.21
C LEU A 60 3.85 -8.76 5.00
N ASP A 61 2.76 -8.06 5.35
CA ASP A 61 2.80 -6.84 6.16
C ASP A 61 3.28 -7.10 7.60
N THR A 62 2.92 -8.24 8.19
CA THR A 62 3.42 -8.66 9.52
C THR A 62 4.92 -8.90 9.48
N LEU A 63 5.41 -9.65 8.50
CA LEU A 63 6.85 -9.91 8.34
C LEU A 63 7.62 -8.61 8.09
N HIS A 64 7.10 -7.75 7.21
CA HIS A 64 7.70 -6.44 6.94
C HIS A 64 7.71 -5.52 8.17
N SER A 65 6.66 -5.54 8.98
CA SER A 65 6.63 -4.83 10.27
C SER A 65 7.68 -5.33 11.24
N ALA A 66 7.82 -6.65 11.39
CA ALA A 66 8.80 -7.25 12.28
C ALA A 66 10.23 -6.88 11.87
N VAL A 67 10.53 -6.93 10.56
CA VAL A 67 11.83 -6.52 10.03
C VAL A 67 12.09 -5.03 10.22
N ALA A 68 11.08 -4.16 10.04
CA ALA A 68 11.23 -2.72 10.29
C ALA A 68 11.50 -2.41 11.78
N VAL A 69 10.83 -3.12 12.71
CA VAL A 69 11.08 -2.98 14.14
C VAL A 69 12.47 -3.51 14.51
N TYR A 70 12.89 -4.63 13.92
CA TYR A 70 14.26 -5.14 14.06
C TYR A 70 15.30 -4.12 13.58
N ALA A 71 15.09 -3.50 12.42
CA ALA A 71 15.99 -2.47 11.90
C ALA A 71 16.13 -1.30 12.88
N ALA A 72 15.01 -0.82 13.45
CA ALA A 72 15.05 0.22 14.48
C ALA A 72 15.80 -0.23 15.73
N TRP A 73 15.58 -1.46 16.19
CA TRP A 73 16.29 -2.01 17.36
C TRP A 73 17.79 -2.12 17.11
N ASP A 74 18.19 -2.67 15.98
CA ASP A 74 19.60 -2.84 15.63
C ASP A 74 20.33 -1.49 15.56
N MET A 75 19.73 -0.50 14.91
CA MET A 75 20.32 0.83 14.76
C MET A 75 20.33 1.65 16.06
N CYS A 76 19.28 1.58 16.88
CA CYS A 76 19.13 2.43 18.06
C CYS A 76 19.61 1.79 19.37
N VAL A 77 19.68 0.46 19.45
CA VAL A 77 20.03 -0.25 20.69
C VAL A 77 21.33 -1.03 20.50
N THR A 78 21.36 -2.00 19.58
CA THR A 78 22.52 -2.89 19.42
C THR A 78 23.77 -2.13 18.98
N ASN A 79 23.62 -1.27 17.96
CA ASN A 79 24.71 -0.51 17.36
C ASN A 79 24.66 0.98 17.73
N PHE A 80 24.17 1.30 18.93
CA PHE A 80 24.05 2.68 19.38
C PHE A 80 25.41 3.40 19.35
N GLY A 81 25.46 4.53 18.64
CA GLY A 81 26.67 5.34 18.51
C GLY A 81 27.72 4.78 17.54
N ASN A 82 27.42 3.72 16.78
CA ASN A 82 28.28 3.19 15.73
C ASN A 82 27.93 3.80 14.36
N PRO A 83 28.74 4.75 13.83
CA PRO A 83 28.45 5.41 12.56
C PRO A 83 28.57 4.48 11.34
N ALA A 84 29.27 3.34 11.45
CA ALA A 84 29.45 2.41 10.34
C ALA A 84 28.12 1.77 9.89
N VAL A 85 27.17 1.59 10.81
CA VAL A 85 25.85 1.01 10.52
C VAL A 85 24.99 1.95 9.67
N ILE A 86 25.23 3.26 9.74
CA ILE A 86 24.48 4.25 8.95
C ILE A 86 25.07 4.38 7.54
N LEU A 87 26.34 4.01 7.35
CA LEU A 87 27.06 4.05 6.08
C LEU A 87 26.98 2.74 5.29
N THR A 88 26.49 1.68 5.93
CA THR A 88 26.34 0.35 5.33
C THR A 88 24.86 0.01 5.16
N VAL A 89 24.58 -0.78 4.14
CA VAL A 89 23.21 -1.16 3.80
C VAL A 89 22.97 -2.55 4.34
N SER A 90 22.27 -2.59 5.47
CA SER A 90 21.89 -3.82 6.12
C SER A 90 20.78 -4.57 5.34
N TRP A 91 20.61 -5.86 5.63
CA TRP A 91 19.77 -6.78 4.86
C TRP A 91 18.26 -6.48 4.91
N GLU A 92 17.83 -5.58 5.79
CA GLU A 92 16.44 -5.14 5.97
C GLU A 92 15.98 -4.22 4.83
N ILE A 93 16.89 -3.45 4.24
CA ILE A 93 16.63 -2.60 3.08
C ILE A 93 16.26 -3.41 1.83
N PRO A 94 17.07 -4.39 1.38
CA PRO A 94 16.70 -5.22 0.24
C PRO A 94 15.45 -6.06 0.53
N PHE A 95 15.27 -6.54 1.76
CA PHE A 95 14.03 -7.21 2.17
C PHE A 95 12.81 -6.29 2.02
N THR A 96 12.90 -5.05 2.49
CA THR A 96 11.83 -4.05 2.37
C THR A 96 11.47 -3.80 0.91
N ALA A 97 12.46 -3.64 0.02
CA ALA A 97 12.21 -3.42 -1.39
C ALA A 97 11.48 -4.60 -2.07
N VAL A 98 11.86 -5.83 -1.73
CA VAL A 98 11.20 -7.04 -2.23
C VAL A 98 9.79 -7.15 -1.65
N ALA A 99 9.60 -6.91 -0.36
CA ALA A 99 8.30 -6.99 0.30
C ALA A 99 7.30 -5.98 -0.28
N THR A 100 7.71 -4.72 -0.49
CA THR A 100 6.84 -3.70 -1.10
C THR A 100 6.52 -4.03 -2.56
N SER A 101 7.50 -4.56 -3.31
CA SER A 101 7.29 -5.04 -4.69
C SER A 101 6.27 -6.18 -4.75
N CYS A 102 6.35 -7.15 -3.83
CA CYS A 102 5.39 -8.24 -3.69
C CYS A 102 3.98 -7.73 -3.34
N ALA A 103 3.86 -6.81 -2.37
CA ALA A 103 2.57 -6.22 -2.00
C ALA A 103 1.92 -5.50 -3.19
N ALA A 104 2.71 -4.71 -3.93
CA ALA A 104 2.25 -3.99 -5.11
C ALA A 104 1.79 -4.95 -6.23
N ILE A 105 2.58 -5.96 -6.62
CA ILE A 105 2.18 -6.85 -7.72
C ILE A 105 0.93 -7.68 -7.38
N ILE A 106 0.79 -8.15 -6.13
CA ILE A 106 -0.39 -8.90 -5.67
C ILE A 106 -1.64 -8.01 -5.77
N THR A 107 -1.56 -6.79 -5.27
CA THR A 107 -2.70 -5.86 -5.27
C THR A 107 -3.04 -5.38 -6.67
N GLN A 108 -2.03 -5.06 -7.50
CA GLN A 108 -2.23 -4.64 -8.88
C GLN A 108 -2.84 -5.76 -9.73
N PHE A 109 -2.41 -7.01 -9.60
CA PHE A 109 -3.06 -8.13 -10.30
C PHE A 109 -4.51 -8.34 -9.85
N PHE A 110 -4.77 -8.22 -8.55
CA PHE A 110 -6.14 -8.30 -8.03
C PHE A 110 -7.03 -7.21 -8.63
N LEU A 111 -6.54 -5.97 -8.72
CA LEU A 111 -7.27 -4.86 -9.32
C LEU A 111 -7.37 -4.98 -10.85
N ALA A 112 -6.32 -5.45 -11.52
CA ALA A 112 -6.32 -5.70 -12.96
C ALA A 112 -7.36 -6.76 -13.36
N HIS A 113 -7.56 -7.79 -12.53
CA HIS A 113 -8.64 -8.76 -12.71
C HIS A 113 -10.03 -8.11 -12.60
N ARG A 114 -10.20 -7.14 -11.68
CA ARG A 114 -11.45 -6.36 -11.60
C ARG A 114 -11.65 -5.49 -12.83
N VAL A 115 -10.60 -4.85 -13.34
CA VAL A 115 -10.63 -4.09 -14.60
C VAL A 115 -11.08 -4.98 -15.76
N LEU A 116 -10.54 -6.19 -15.87
CA LEU A 116 -10.93 -7.13 -16.93
C LEU A 116 -12.41 -7.47 -16.88
N ARG A 117 -12.95 -7.74 -15.68
CA ARG A 117 -14.37 -8.07 -15.51
C ARG A 117 -15.32 -6.93 -15.88
N LEU A 118 -14.91 -5.68 -15.64
CA LEU A 118 -15.74 -4.50 -15.86
C LEU A 118 -15.64 -3.96 -17.29
N THR A 119 -14.41 -3.84 -17.81
CA THR A 119 -14.16 -3.26 -19.13
C THR A 119 -14.26 -4.31 -20.24
N LYS A 120 -14.13 -5.61 -19.91
CA LYS A 120 -14.05 -6.74 -20.86
C LYS A 120 -12.92 -6.64 -21.90
N SER A 121 -12.00 -5.69 -21.74
CA SER A 121 -10.90 -5.44 -22.65
C SER A 121 -9.62 -6.10 -22.14
N TRP A 122 -9.16 -7.13 -22.88
CA TRP A 122 -7.91 -7.82 -22.60
C TRP A 122 -6.68 -6.95 -22.84
N ILE A 123 -6.77 -5.95 -23.73
CA ILE A 123 -5.65 -5.05 -24.07
C ILE A 123 -5.28 -4.19 -22.86
N ILE A 124 -6.28 -3.57 -22.22
CA ILE A 124 -6.05 -2.68 -21.06
C ILE A 124 -5.50 -3.49 -19.88
N THR A 125 -6.07 -4.66 -19.61
CA THR A 125 -5.58 -5.55 -18.54
C THR A 125 -4.17 -6.04 -18.84
N GLY A 126 -3.87 -6.44 -20.08
CA GLY A 126 -2.54 -6.88 -20.48
C GLY A 126 -1.49 -5.79 -20.30
N PHE A 127 -1.82 -4.55 -20.67
CA PHE A 127 -0.96 -3.38 -20.46
C PHE A 127 -0.68 -3.12 -18.97
N ILE A 128 -1.72 -3.15 -18.13
CA ILE A 128 -1.56 -3.00 -16.67
C ILE A 128 -0.66 -4.11 -16.11
N CYS A 129 -0.93 -5.37 -16.46
CA CYS A 129 -0.12 -6.51 -16.00
C CYS A 129 1.34 -6.39 -16.42
N LEU A 130 1.62 -5.88 -17.63
CA LEU A 130 2.97 -5.65 -18.11
C LEU A 130 3.69 -4.58 -17.26
N LEU A 131 3.03 -3.44 -17.00
CA LEU A 131 3.59 -2.40 -16.14
C LEU A 131 3.86 -2.90 -14.71
N SER A 132 2.91 -3.64 -14.14
CA SER A 132 3.05 -4.26 -12.82
C SER A 132 4.21 -5.23 -12.74
N LEU A 133 4.38 -6.08 -13.77
CA LEU A 133 5.48 -7.03 -13.83
C LEU A 133 6.83 -6.32 -14.01
N ALA A 134 6.89 -5.30 -14.87
CA ALA A 134 8.09 -4.47 -15.03
C ALA A 134 8.48 -3.82 -13.70
N GLY A 135 7.53 -3.17 -13.03
CA GLY A 135 7.74 -2.57 -11.71
C GLY A 135 8.26 -3.58 -10.68
N PHE A 136 7.66 -4.77 -10.61
CA PHE A 136 8.12 -5.84 -9.73
C PHE A 136 9.56 -6.27 -10.02
N VAL A 137 9.90 -6.50 -11.29
CA VAL A 137 11.26 -6.91 -11.68
C VAL A 137 12.27 -5.83 -11.32
N PHE A 138 12.00 -4.56 -11.64
CA PHE A 138 12.89 -3.47 -11.27
C PHE A 138 13.03 -3.32 -9.75
N GLY A 139 11.97 -3.52 -8.98
CA GLY A 139 12.01 -3.47 -7.52
C GLY A 139 12.82 -4.60 -6.89
N VAL A 140 12.66 -5.84 -7.38
CA VAL A 140 13.48 -6.97 -6.94
C VAL A 140 14.95 -6.77 -7.32
N VAL A 141 15.22 -6.33 -8.56
CA VAL A 141 16.60 -6.07 -9.02
C VAL A 141 17.23 -4.93 -8.21
N ALA A 142 16.49 -3.86 -7.92
CA ALA A 142 16.96 -2.76 -7.07
C ALA A 142 17.27 -3.25 -5.66
N GLY A 143 16.38 -4.07 -5.06
CA GLY A 143 16.60 -4.70 -3.76
C GLY A 143 17.86 -5.57 -3.76
N VAL A 144 17.98 -6.54 -4.67
CA VAL A 144 19.15 -7.44 -4.73
C VAL A 144 20.44 -6.65 -4.96
N ARG A 145 20.45 -5.67 -5.87
CA ARG A 145 21.63 -4.82 -6.11
C ARG A 145 22.00 -3.99 -4.89
N SER A 146 21.00 -3.49 -4.15
CA SER A 146 21.18 -2.74 -2.91
C SER A 146 21.91 -3.59 -1.86
N GLY A 147 21.47 -4.84 -1.71
CA GLY A 147 22.08 -5.80 -0.78
C GLY A 147 23.46 -6.32 -1.20
N ILE A 148 23.83 -6.25 -2.48
CA ILE A 148 25.18 -6.62 -2.96
C ILE A 148 26.17 -5.47 -2.76
N ILE A 149 25.74 -4.23 -3.01
CA ILE A 149 26.62 -3.05 -2.94
C ILE A 149 26.99 -2.75 -1.47
N GLN A 150 26.06 -2.95 -0.54
CA GLN A 150 26.25 -2.81 0.93
C GLN A 150 26.83 -1.46 1.40
N ASP A 151 26.92 -0.48 0.50
CA ASP A 151 27.66 0.76 0.67
C ASP A 151 26.79 1.94 0.22
N VAL A 152 26.39 2.77 1.18
CA VAL A 152 25.50 3.91 0.95
C VAL A 152 26.13 4.93 -0.01
N SER A 153 27.45 5.04 -0.06
CA SER A 153 28.14 5.98 -0.96
C SER A 153 27.92 5.64 -2.45
N LYS A 154 27.63 4.37 -2.76
CA LYS A 154 27.41 3.86 -4.12
C LYS A 154 25.93 3.70 -4.47
N PHE A 155 25.02 4.13 -3.60
CA PHE A 155 23.58 4.06 -3.85
C PHE A 155 23.12 4.88 -5.06
N SER A 156 23.92 5.85 -5.51
CA SER A 156 23.63 6.62 -6.74
C SER A 156 23.46 5.75 -7.98
N VAL A 157 24.14 4.59 -8.04
CA VAL A 157 24.03 3.63 -9.15
C VAL A 157 22.64 2.98 -9.20
N LEU A 158 21.91 2.94 -8.07
CA LEU A 158 20.55 2.42 -8.01
C LEU A 158 19.48 3.42 -8.42
N ALA A 159 19.80 4.72 -8.51
CA ALA A 159 18.85 5.77 -8.88
C ALA A 159 18.00 5.44 -10.12
N PRO A 160 18.59 5.02 -11.26
CA PRO A 160 17.79 4.67 -12.44
C PRO A 160 16.89 3.45 -12.19
N LEU A 161 17.36 2.45 -11.44
CA LEU A 161 16.57 1.25 -11.13
C LEU A 161 15.37 1.57 -10.24
N VAL A 162 15.59 2.36 -9.19
CA VAL A 162 14.53 2.82 -8.28
C VAL A 162 13.53 3.73 -9.02
N THR A 163 14.03 4.61 -9.90
CA THR A 163 13.16 5.47 -10.72
C THR A 163 12.28 4.65 -11.65
N CYS A 164 12.83 3.65 -12.34
CA CYS A 164 12.06 2.74 -13.18
C CYS A 164 11.06 1.94 -12.35
N TRP A 165 11.48 1.39 -11.21
CA TRP A 165 10.62 0.64 -10.30
C TRP A 165 9.38 1.44 -9.88
N LEU A 166 9.58 2.60 -9.26
CA LEU A 166 8.51 3.48 -8.80
C LEU A 166 7.68 4.02 -9.96
N GLY A 167 8.33 4.36 -11.08
CA GLY A 167 7.67 4.87 -12.27
C GLY A 167 6.69 3.86 -12.88
N PHE A 168 7.11 2.60 -13.05
CA PHE A 168 6.25 1.54 -13.58
C PHE A 168 5.12 1.19 -12.61
N GLN A 169 5.38 1.11 -11.30
CA GLN A 169 4.33 0.86 -10.31
C GLN A 169 3.29 1.99 -10.29
N THR A 170 3.74 3.25 -10.26
CA THR A 170 2.84 4.42 -10.29
C THR A 170 2.03 4.46 -11.58
N ALA A 171 2.66 4.18 -12.73
CA ALA A 171 1.96 4.12 -14.01
C ALA A 171 0.89 3.00 -14.03
N ALA A 172 1.19 1.84 -13.44
CA ALA A 172 0.21 0.76 -13.30
C ALA A 172 -0.97 1.19 -12.42
N ASP A 173 -0.70 1.81 -11.27
CA ASP A 173 -1.74 2.26 -10.34
C ASP A 173 -2.63 3.36 -10.93
N LEU A 174 -2.05 4.33 -11.64
CA LEU A 174 -2.80 5.35 -12.36
C LEU A 174 -3.65 4.73 -13.48
N SER A 175 -3.09 3.78 -14.22
CA SER A 175 -3.82 3.08 -15.29
C SER A 175 -5.00 2.28 -14.73
N ILE A 176 -4.80 1.55 -13.62
CA ILE A 176 -5.85 0.83 -12.90
C ILE A 176 -6.92 1.82 -12.41
N THR A 177 -6.50 2.91 -11.77
CA THR A 177 -7.38 3.93 -11.21
C THR A 177 -8.26 4.56 -12.29
N LEU A 178 -7.66 4.96 -13.41
CA LEU A 178 -8.38 5.53 -14.56
C LEU A 178 -9.33 4.50 -15.17
N ALA A 179 -8.85 3.28 -15.43
CA ALA A 179 -9.67 2.23 -16.03
C ALA A 179 -10.88 1.86 -15.15
N LEU A 180 -10.67 1.68 -13.85
CA LEU A 180 -11.75 1.45 -12.89
C LEU A 180 -12.68 2.65 -12.84
N THR A 181 -12.17 3.87 -12.69
CA THR A 181 -13.02 5.07 -12.59
C THR A 181 -13.91 5.24 -13.81
N VAL A 182 -13.36 5.10 -15.02
CA VAL A 182 -14.12 5.22 -16.28
C VAL A 182 -15.12 4.06 -16.44
N ALA A 183 -14.69 2.82 -16.21
CA ALA A 183 -15.56 1.65 -16.37
C ALA A 183 -16.73 1.69 -15.39
N LEU A 184 -16.46 2.08 -14.13
CA LEU A 184 -17.47 2.24 -13.12
C LEU A 184 -18.40 3.42 -13.45
N TRP A 185 -17.87 4.57 -13.86
CA TRP A 185 -18.69 5.73 -14.24
C TRP A 185 -19.65 5.41 -15.38
N ARG A 186 -19.21 4.64 -16.39
CA ARG A 186 -20.06 4.15 -17.49
C ARG A 186 -21.09 3.10 -17.04
N SER A 187 -20.80 2.34 -15.99
CA SER A 187 -21.69 1.31 -15.44
C SER A 187 -22.73 1.87 -14.46
N ARG A 188 -22.83 3.20 -14.33
CA ARG A 188 -23.88 3.83 -13.52
C ARG A 188 -25.25 3.48 -14.09
N THR A 189 -26.07 2.84 -13.26
CA THR A 189 -27.47 2.52 -13.55
C THR A 189 -28.38 3.46 -12.78
N GLY A 190 -29.68 3.51 -13.09
CA GLY A 190 -30.66 4.29 -12.32
C GLY A 190 -30.86 3.82 -10.86
N ILE A 191 -30.18 2.77 -10.42
CA ILE A 191 -30.37 2.14 -9.10
C ILE A 191 -29.42 2.79 -8.08
N ARG A 192 -30.00 3.53 -7.13
CA ARG A 192 -29.29 4.31 -6.08
C ARG A 192 -28.32 3.46 -5.25
N LYS A 193 -28.70 2.21 -4.90
CA LYS A 193 -27.87 1.27 -4.12
C LYS A 193 -26.59 0.89 -4.86
N THR A 194 -26.69 0.53 -6.14
CA THR A 194 -25.54 0.18 -7.00
C THR A 194 -24.57 1.34 -7.14
N ASN A 195 -25.06 2.56 -7.33
CA ASN A 195 -24.24 3.76 -7.48
C ASN A 195 -23.44 4.12 -6.21
N THR A 196 -23.98 3.84 -5.02
CA THR A 196 -23.25 4.06 -3.75
C THR A 196 -22.06 3.12 -3.61
N ILE A 197 -22.20 1.84 -3.97
CA ILE A 197 -21.09 0.86 -3.98
C ILE A 197 -20.04 1.30 -4.99
N LEU A 198 -20.50 1.69 -6.18
CA LEU A 198 -19.67 2.17 -7.28
C LEU A 198 -18.82 3.37 -6.87
N ASN A 199 -19.42 4.38 -6.24
CA ASN A 199 -18.71 5.57 -5.79
C ASN A 199 -17.64 5.26 -4.74
N ARG A 200 -17.87 4.28 -3.86
CA ARG A 200 -16.86 3.85 -2.88
C ARG A 200 -15.71 3.10 -3.54
N LEU A 201 -16.00 2.22 -4.50
CA LEU A 201 -14.96 1.53 -5.27
C LEU A 201 -14.10 2.52 -6.08
N ILE A 202 -14.73 3.53 -6.70
CA ILE A 202 -14.01 4.62 -7.38
C ILE A 202 -13.15 5.37 -6.37
N ARG A 203 -13.72 5.77 -5.23
CA ARG A 203 -12.98 6.51 -4.20
C ARG A 203 -11.79 5.72 -3.66
N GLY A 204 -11.96 4.42 -3.40
CA GLY A 204 -10.88 3.54 -2.96
C GLY A 204 -9.77 3.44 -4.02
N ALA A 205 -10.11 3.18 -5.29
CA ALA A 205 -9.13 3.11 -6.36
C ALA A 205 -8.36 4.45 -6.54
N VAL A 206 -9.08 5.57 -6.56
CA VAL A 206 -8.49 6.92 -6.63
C VAL A 206 -7.61 7.20 -5.43
N GLN A 207 -8.05 6.84 -4.23
CA GLN A 207 -7.28 6.99 -3.01
C GLN A 207 -5.98 6.18 -3.07
N THR A 208 -6.02 4.93 -3.51
CA THR A 208 -4.80 4.10 -3.70
C THR A 208 -3.86 4.75 -4.71
N GLY A 209 -4.35 5.12 -5.89
CA GLY A 209 -3.51 5.71 -6.95
C GLY A 209 -2.89 7.05 -6.56
N LEU A 210 -3.64 7.91 -5.86
CA LEU A 210 -3.14 9.20 -5.37
C LEU A 210 -2.10 9.00 -4.28
N PHE A 211 -2.35 8.14 -3.29
CA PHE A 211 -1.39 7.88 -2.23
C PHE A 211 -0.12 7.22 -2.80
N ALA A 212 -0.25 6.20 -3.64
CA ALA A 212 0.91 5.58 -4.31
C ALA A 212 1.75 6.63 -5.05
N SER A 213 1.11 7.55 -5.79
CA SER A 213 1.81 8.63 -6.49
C SER A 213 2.53 9.61 -5.55
N ILE A 214 1.88 10.03 -4.45
CA ILE A 214 2.48 10.95 -3.47
C ILE A 214 3.71 10.30 -2.82
N PHE A 215 3.60 9.06 -2.39
CA PHE A 215 4.69 8.37 -1.74
C PHE A 215 5.82 8.02 -2.72
N ALA A 216 5.51 7.63 -3.97
CA ALA A 216 6.51 7.40 -5.00
C ALA A 216 7.26 8.69 -5.37
N LEU A 217 6.57 9.84 -5.46
CA LEU A 217 7.22 11.13 -5.68
C LEU A 217 8.07 11.55 -4.48
N GLY A 218 7.58 11.33 -3.25
CA GLY A 218 8.34 11.59 -2.03
C GLY A 218 9.60 10.74 -1.93
N ASP A 219 9.50 9.45 -2.27
CA ASP A 219 10.63 8.52 -2.33
C ASP A 219 11.64 8.97 -3.40
N LEU A 220 11.18 9.27 -4.62
CA LEU A 220 12.04 9.76 -5.70
C LEU A 220 12.72 11.10 -5.34
N PHE A 221 11.98 12.03 -4.74
CA PHE A 221 12.51 13.31 -4.26
C PHE A 221 13.57 13.10 -3.19
N GLY A 222 13.29 12.25 -2.20
CA GLY A 222 14.24 11.88 -1.15
C GLY A 222 15.50 11.23 -1.73
N PHE A 223 15.33 10.35 -2.70
CA PHE A 223 16.42 9.58 -3.31
C PHE A 223 17.31 10.43 -4.24
N LEU A 224 16.73 11.38 -4.98
CA LEU A 224 17.46 12.20 -5.95
C LEU A 224 18.08 13.46 -5.34
N LEU A 225 17.36 14.13 -4.41
CA LEU A 225 17.74 15.46 -3.93
C LEU A 225 18.34 15.46 -2.52
N HIS A 226 17.99 14.48 -1.68
CA HIS A 226 18.38 14.46 -0.27
C HIS A 226 19.04 13.14 0.14
N ARG A 227 20.11 12.77 -0.57
CA ARG A 227 20.87 11.53 -0.37
C ARG A 227 21.47 11.41 1.04
N ASP A 228 21.75 12.53 1.68
CA ASP A 228 22.46 12.57 2.97
C ASP A 228 21.54 12.44 4.20
N THR A 229 20.23 12.25 4.02
CA THR A 229 19.25 12.28 5.13
C THR A 229 18.31 11.07 5.20
N ASN A 230 18.49 10.05 4.37
CA ASN A 230 17.62 8.86 4.31
C ASN A 230 16.12 9.17 4.16
N LEU A 231 15.76 10.34 3.62
CA LEU A 231 14.37 10.78 3.43
C LEU A 231 13.56 9.81 2.56
N TYR A 232 14.22 9.16 1.61
CA TYR A 232 13.62 8.13 0.75
C TYR A 232 12.94 7.03 1.59
N ALA A 233 13.61 6.57 2.65
CA ALA A 233 13.10 5.50 3.51
C ALA A 233 11.80 5.90 4.22
N MET A 234 11.66 7.16 4.64
CA MET A 234 10.45 7.66 5.29
C MET A 234 9.20 7.46 4.42
N PHE A 235 9.35 7.60 3.11
CA PHE A 235 8.27 7.37 2.15
C PHE A 235 8.21 5.91 1.69
N ALA A 236 9.34 5.22 1.51
CA ALA A 236 9.39 3.86 1.00
C ALA A 236 8.73 2.81 1.93
N TYR A 237 8.95 2.91 3.25
CA TYR A 237 8.42 1.97 4.23
C TYR A 237 6.88 1.85 4.19
N PRO A 238 6.10 2.96 4.26
CA PRO A 238 4.64 2.90 4.29
C PRO A 238 3.97 2.55 2.94
N ILE A 239 4.66 2.62 1.79
CA ILE A 239 4.06 2.40 0.45
C ILE A 239 3.31 1.07 0.37
N GLY A 240 3.94 -0.03 0.81
CA GLY A 240 3.33 -1.35 0.80
C GLY A 240 1.99 -1.40 1.55
N ARG A 241 1.91 -0.68 2.68
CA ARG A 241 0.74 -0.70 3.59
C ARG A 241 -0.47 0.02 3.02
N ILE A 242 -0.24 1.03 2.17
CA ILE A 242 -1.31 1.78 1.53
C ILE A 242 -2.12 0.85 0.62
N TYR A 243 -1.46 -0.09 -0.06
CA TYR A 243 -2.13 -1.09 -0.89
C TYR A 243 -3.04 -2.00 -0.05
N THR A 244 -2.51 -2.60 1.02
CA THR A 244 -3.29 -3.50 1.87
C THR A 244 -4.43 -2.77 2.59
N ASN A 245 -4.16 -1.58 3.15
CA ASN A 245 -5.15 -0.78 3.85
C ASN A 245 -6.31 -0.38 2.93
N THR A 246 -6.00 0.12 1.72
CA THR A 246 -7.08 0.52 0.81
C THR A 246 -7.87 -0.68 0.29
N LEU A 247 -7.21 -1.83 0.07
CA LEU A 247 -7.88 -3.07 -0.32
C LEU A 247 -8.82 -3.57 0.77
N LEU A 248 -8.37 -3.61 2.02
CA LEU A 248 -9.17 -4.03 3.16
C LEU A 248 -10.32 -3.05 3.45
N ASP A 249 -10.07 -1.74 3.42
CA ASP A 249 -11.11 -0.71 3.54
C ASP A 249 -12.21 -0.91 2.48
N THR A 250 -11.80 -1.16 1.24
CA THR A 250 -12.73 -1.43 0.15
C THR A 250 -13.60 -2.67 0.44
N LEU A 251 -13.03 -3.74 1.00
CA LEU A 251 -13.78 -4.94 1.36
C LEU A 251 -14.70 -4.70 2.57
N ASN A 252 -14.19 -4.08 3.63
CA ASN A 252 -14.92 -3.83 4.87
C ASN A 252 -16.04 -2.81 4.69
N SER A 253 -15.94 -1.89 3.73
CA SER A 253 -17.01 -0.94 3.41
C SER A 253 -18.34 -1.61 3.02
N ARG A 254 -18.33 -2.91 2.68
CA ARG A 254 -19.53 -3.73 2.43
C ARG A 254 -20.39 -3.90 3.68
N ILE A 255 -19.82 -3.84 4.88
CA ILE A 255 -20.57 -3.87 6.15
C ILE A 255 -21.51 -2.67 6.23
N THR A 256 -21.01 -1.47 5.94
CA THR A 256 -21.86 -0.28 5.96
C THR A 256 -23.03 -0.40 4.98
N LEU A 257 -22.81 -1.06 3.84
CA LEU A 257 -23.84 -1.27 2.83
C LEU A 257 -24.88 -2.31 3.28
N GLN A 258 -24.46 -3.35 3.99
CA GLN A 258 -25.38 -4.30 4.63
C GLN A 258 -26.22 -3.59 5.69
N ASN A 259 -25.59 -2.79 6.57
CA ASN A 259 -26.29 -2.06 7.62
C ASN A 259 -27.30 -1.04 7.05
N ILE A 260 -26.90 -0.24 6.05
CA ILE A 260 -27.83 0.71 5.38
C ILE A 260 -29.00 -0.04 4.74
N SER A 261 -28.73 -1.20 4.12
CA SER A 261 -29.79 -2.00 3.51
C SER A 261 -30.74 -2.58 4.55
N GLN A 262 -30.26 -2.93 5.74
CA GLN A 262 -31.07 -3.50 6.81
C GLN A 262 -31.93 -2.42 7.48
N SER A 263 -31.34 -1.27 7.83
CA SER A 263 -32.10 -0.13 8.37
C SER A 263 -33.19 0.40 7.42
N ALA A 264 -32.96 0.34 6.10
CA ALA A 264 -33.99 0.72 5.11
C ALA A 264 -35.15 -0.29 5.05
N VAL A 265 -34.88 -1.58 5.26
CA VAL A 265 -35.92 -2.63 5.33
C VAL A 265 -36.71 -2.53 6.63
N ASP A 266 -36.02 -2.28 7.75
CA ASP A 266 -36.67 -2.09 9.05
C ASP A 266 -37.62 -0.89 9.02
N PHE A 267 -37.20 0.23 8.42
CA PHE A 267 -38.04 1.41 8.24
C PHE A 267 -39.27 1.15 7.35
N ASP A 268 -39.11 0.46 6.21
CA ASP A 268 -40.25 0.10 5.33
C ASP A 268 -41.23 -0.84 6.02
N THR A 269 -40.72 -1.73 6.88
CA THR A 269 -41.53 -2.66 7.69
C THR A 269 -42.34 -1.90 8.75
N GLU A 270 -41.71 -0.94 9.44
CA GLU A 270 -42.33 -0.12 10.47
C GLU A 270 -43.42 0.82 9.92
N VAL A 271 -43.19 1.41 8.74
CA VAL A 271 -44.17 2.23 8.01
C VAL A 271 -45.38 1.38 7.56
N ARG A 272 -45.14 0.17 7.05
CA ARG A 272 -46.24 -0.75 6.68
C ARG A 272 -47.08 -1.16 7.89
N LEU A 273 -46.44 -1.48 9.01
CA LEU A 273 -47.13 -1.79 10.27
C LEU A 273 -47.98 -0.62 10.75
N SER A 274 -47.45 0.60 10.71
CA SER A 274 -48.17 1.81 11.12
C SER A 274 -49.35 2.13 10.19
N THR A 275 -49.20 1.89 8.88
CA THR A 275 -50.28 2.05 7.89
C THR A 275 -51.38 1.00 8.10
N PHE A 276 -51.01 -0.24 8.43
CA PHE A 276 -51.98 -1.32 8.69
C PHE A 276 -52.82 -1.06 9.95
N ILE A 277 -52.19 -0.51 11.00
CA ILE A 277 -52.87 -0.12 12.25
C ILE A 277 -53.83 1.05 12.03
N CYS A 278 -53.53 1.97 11.11
CA CYS A 278 -54.39 3.13 10.84
C CYS A 278 -55.66 2.81 10.01
N ILE A 279 -55.70 1.62 9.38
CA ILE A 279 -56.80 1.19 8.50
C ILE A 279 -57.76 0.21 9.22
N THR A 280 -57.39 -0.29 10.41
CA THR A 280 -58.20 -1.21 11.22
C THR A 280 -58.85 -0.48 12.39
#